data_AF-A0A8H4XTX0-F1
#
_entry.id   AF-A0A8H4XTX0-F1
#
_cell.length_a   1.000
_cell.length_b   1.000
_cell.length_c   1.000
_cell.angle_alpha   90.00
_cell.angle_beta   90.00
_cell.angle_gamma   90.00
#
_symmetry.space_group_name_H-M   'P 1'
#
loop_
_entity.id
_entity.type
_entity.pdbx_description
1 polymer ?
#
loop_
_entity_poly.entity_id
_entity_poly.type
_entity_poly.pdbx_seq_one_letter_code
_entity_poly.pdbx_strand_id
1 'polypeptide(L)'
;MSEEAPPQTISSLVTEYFDQPPSCLEFCPVDPNYFVAGTYLLQETRESTGEKESESGTKEDDDEETAPISVKQTKTGSLQLWHLDVTASKL
;
A
#
# COMPACT_ATOMS: atom_id res chain seq x y z
N MET A 1 -2.10 -8.09 -44.91
CA MET A 1 -1.88 -8.38 -43.48
C MET A 1 -0.77 -7.44 -43.04
N SER A 2 -1.08 -6.43 -42.23
CA SER A 2 -0.06 -5.49 -41.75
C SER A 2 0.77 -6.19 -40.68
N GLU A 3 2.07 -6.23 -40.86
CA GLU A 3 3.03 -6.78 -39.90
C GLU A 3 3.08 -5.81 -38.71
N GLU A 4 2.66 -6.27 -37.53
CA GLU A 4 2.72 -5.48 -36.29
C GLU A 4 4.18 -5.47 -35.81
N ALA A 5 4.75 -4.29 -35.62
CA ALA A 5 6.12 -4.15 -35.15
C ALA A 5 6.27 -4.72 -33.73
N PRO A 6 7.38 -5.40 -33.41
CA PRO A 6 7.59 -5.98 -32.09
C PRO A 6 7.60 -4.88 -31.00
N PRO A 7 7.11 -5.18 -29.78
CA PRO A 7 7.05 -4.21 -28.70
C PRO A 7 8.44 -3.75 -28.29
N GLN A 8 8.62 -2.43 -28.18
CA GLN A 8 9.90 -1.84 -27.78
C GLN A 8 10.09 -1.98 -26.26
N THR A 9 11.27 -2.42 -25.84
CA THR A 9 11.63 -2.48 -24.42
C THR A 9 12.08 -1.11 -23.94
N ILE A 10 11.35 -0.51 -23.01
CA ILE A 10 11.72 0.76 -22.37
C ILE A 10 12.52 0.45 -21.11
N SER A 11 13.77 0.93 -21.04
CA SER A 11 14.62 0.85 -19.85
C SER A 11 14.32 1.99 -18.88
N SER A 12 14.34 1.72 -17.57
CA SER A 12 14.18 2.76 -16.55
C SER A 12 15.42 3.67 -16.49
N LEU A 13 15.19 4.99 -16.40
CA LEU A 13 16.26 5.98 -16.17
C LEU A 13 16.63 6.08 -14.69
N VAL A 14 15.63 6.00 -13.80
CA VAL A 14 15.78 6.10 -12.35
C VAL A 14 14.81 5.13 -11.70
N THR A 15 15.27 4.41 -10.69
CA THR A 15 14.44 3.51 -9.89
C THR A 15 14.61 3.89 -8.42
N GLU A 16 13.52 4.31 -7.79
CA GLU A 16 13.45 4.63 -6.37
C GLU A 16 12.55 3.63 -5.65
N TYR A 17 12.92 3.29 -4.41
CA TYR A 17 12.19 2.34 -3.58
C TYR A 17 11.58 3.05 -2.37
N PHE A 18 10.32 2.74 -2.11
CA PHE A 18 9.60 3.27 -0.95
C PHE A 18 9.70 2.31 0.22
N ASP A 19 9.84 2.84 1.44
CA ASP A 19 9.87 2.05 2.68
C ASP A 19 8.55 1.29 2.93
N GLN A 20 7.45 1.85 2.43
CA GLN A 20 6.12 1.24 2.50
C GLN A 20 5.52 1.14 1.09
N PRO A 21 4.74 0.08 0.80
CA PRO A 21 4.10 -0.07 -0.50
C PRO A 21 3.11 1.08 -0.74
N PRO A 22 3.25 1.84 -1.84
CA PRO A 22 2.28 2.86 -2.18
C PRO A 22 0.94 2.21 -2.52
N SER A 23 -0.14 2.81 -2.02
CA SER A 23 -1.52 2.37 -2.26
C SER A 23 -2.15 3.12 -3.44
N CYS A 24 -1.71 4.34 -3.72
CA CYS A 24 -2.09 5.11 -4.89
C CYS A 24 -0.93 5.97 -5.42
N LEU A 25 -0.99 6.29 -6.71
CA LEU A 25 -0.08 7.23 -7.37
C LEU A 25 -0.89 8.04 -8.39
N GLU A 26 -0.69 9.36 -8.40
CA GLU A 26 -1.36 10.25 -9.34
C GLU A 26 -0.41 11.37 -9.79
N PHE A 27 -0.32 11.57 -11.10
CA PHE A 27 0.40 12.70 -11.69
C PHE A 27 -0.47 13.95 -11.71
N CYS A 28 0.13 15.12 -11.49
CA CYS A 28 -0.58 16.39 -11.60
C CYS A 28 -0.98 16.62 -13.08
N PRO A 29 -2.26 16.90 -13.37
CA PRO A 29 -2.73 17.08 -14.75
C PRO A 29 -2.22 18.38 -15.39
N VAL A 30 -1.83 19.36 -14.58
CA VAL A 30 -1.31 20.67 -15.05
C VAL A 30 0.20 20.62 -15.26
N ASP A 31 0.93 19.86 -14.45
CA ASP A 31 2.38 19.70 -14.55
C ASP A 31 2.77 18.22 -14.32
N PRO A 32 3.02 17.45 -15.39
CA PRO A 32 3.26 16.01 -15.30
C PRO A 32 4.62 15.65 -14.68
N ASN A 33 5.45 16.63 -14.35
CA ASN A 33 6.67 16.37 -13.58
C ASN A 33 6.38 16.24 -12.08
N TYR A 34 5.20 16.65 -11.61
CA TYR A 34 4.80 16.42 -10.22
C TYR A 34 3.87 15.23 -10.10
N PHE A 35 4.07 14.42 -9.07
CA PHE A 35 3.15 13.35 -8.72
C PHE A 35 3.06 13.19 -7.21
N VAL A 36 1.95 12.62 -6.77
CA VAL A 36 1.73 12.26 -5.37
C VAL A 36 1.76 10.74 -5.26
N ALA A 37 2.54 10.23 -4.31
CA ALA A 37 2.49 8.83 -3.88
C ALA A 37 1.85 8.77 -2.50
N GLY A 38 0.81 7.96 -2.36
CA GLY A 38 0.06 7.81 -1.11
C GLY A 38 0.23 6.42 -0.51
N THR A 39 0.45 6.34 0.80
CA THR A 39 0.40 5.10 1.55
C THR A 39 -0.89 5.02 2.37
N TYR A 40 -1.41 3.81 2.52
CA TYR A 40 -2.63 3.55 3.27
C TYR A 40 -2.43 2.33 4.17
N LEU A 41 -2.57 2.53 5.48
CA LEU A 41 -2.38 1.49 6.48
C LEU A 41 -3.65 1.36 7.32
N LEU A 42 -4.28 0.18 7.21
CA LEU A 42 -5.37 -0.25 8.09
C LEU A 42 -4.79 -1.15 9.18
N GLN A 43 -4.99 -0.75 10.44
CA GLN A 43 -4.64 -1.57 11.60
C GLN A 43 -5.91 -2.01 12.30
N GLU A 44 -6.06 -3.32 12.47
CA GLU A 44 -7.16 -3.91 13.23
C GLU A 44 -6.73 -4.06 14.69
N THR A 45 -7.55 -3.57 15.62
CA THR A 45 -7.43 -3.83 17.05
C THR A 45 -8.68 -4.55 17.50
N ARG A 46 -8.50 -5.80 17.94
CA ARG A 46 -9.58 -6.58 18.56
C ARG A 46 -9.58 -6.27 20.04
N GLU A 47 -10.61 -5.57 20.49
CA GLU A 47 -10.85 -5.43 21.94
C GLU A 47 -11.65 -6.65 22.39
N SER A 48 -10.96 -7.61 23.00
CA SER A 48 -11.60 -8.65 23.81
C SER A 48 -11.98 -8.03 25.15
N THR A 49 -13.27 -7.77 25.35
CA THR A 49 -13.80 -7.37 26.65
C THR A 49 -13.73 -8.58 27.60
N GLY A 50 -12.55 -8.85 28.16
CA GLY A 50 -12.32 -9.96 29.08
C GLY A 50 -10.89 -10.50 29.00
N GLU A 51 -10.15 -10.33 30.09
CA GLU A 51 -8.73 -10.59 30.27
C GLU A 51 -8.37 -12.08 30.13
N LYS A 52 -7.26 -12.41 29.44
CA LYS A 52 -6.10 -13.14 30.00
C LYS A 52 -5.07 -13.49 28.93
N GLU A 53 -3.81 -13.30 29.31
CA GLU A 53 -2.62 -13.85 28.68
C GLU A 53 -2.82 -15.32 28.32
N SER A 54 -2.56 -15.73 27.07
CA SER A 54 -1.93 -17.01 26.83
C SER A 54 -1.33 -17.09 25.43
N GLU A 55 -0.03 -17.37 25.43
CA GLU A 55 0.73 -18.11 24.44
C GLU A 55 -0.10 -19.14 23.64
N SER A 56 0.14 -19.16 22.32
CA SER A 56 0.22 -20.33 21.44
C SER A 56 -0.66 -21.55 21.76
N GLY A 57 -1.62 -21.86 20.90
CA GLY A 57 -2.14 -23.24 20.79
C GLY A 57 -3.44 -23.41 20.01
N THR A 58 -3.37 -24.21 18.96
CA THR A 58 -4.43 -24.72 18.07
C THR A 58 -5.69 -25.28 18.76
N LYS A 59 -6.87 -25.11 18.11
CA LYS A 59 -8.00 -26.07 17.85
C LYS A 59 -9.35 -25.32 17.82
N GLU A 60 -10.06 -25.26 16.68
CA GLU A 60 -11.10 -26.19 16.15
C GLU A 60 -12.43 -26.15 16.92
N ASP A 61 -13.50 -25.92 16.14
CA ASP A 61 -14.96 -25.98 16.36
C ASP A 61 -15.52 -26.06 17.79
N ASP A 62 -16.36 -25.08 18.18
CA ASP A 62 -17.63 -25.36 18.90
C ASP A 62 -18.61 -24.16 18.79
N ASP A 63 -19.88 -24.48 18.59
CA ASP A 63 -21.05 -23.62 18.43
C ASP A 63 -21.47 -23.04 19.80
N GLU A 64 -20.99 -21.84 20.16
CA GLU A 64 -21.47 -21.11 21.34
C GLU A 64 -21.62 -19.61 21.04
N GLU A 65 -22.78 -19.06 21.42
CA GLU A 65 -23.26 -17.69 21.21
C GLU A 65 -22.15 -16.64 21.39
N THR A 66 -21.53 -16.25 20.27
CA THR A 66 -20.34 -15.39 20.29
C THR A 66 -20.77 -13.96 20.60
N ALA A 67 -20.51 -13.50 21.83
CA ALA A 67 -20.57 -12.09 22.18
C ALA A 67 -19.83 -11.25 21.11
N PRO A 68 -20.37 -10.11 20.66
CA PRO A 68 -19.83 -9.40 19.50
C PRO A 68 -18.40 -8.94 19.79
N ILE A 69 -17.43 -9.61 19.17
CA ILE A 69 -16.03 -9.17 19.17
C ILE A 69 -16.00 -7.81 18.49
N SER A 70 -15.78 -6.75 19.27
CA SER A 70 -15.71 -5.40 18.71
C SER A 70 -14.35 -5.23 18.03
N VAL A 71 -14.37 -5.26 16.70
CA VAL A 71 -13.20 -5.02 15.87
C VAL A 71 -13.11 -3.52 15.60
N LYS A 72 -12.10 -2.85 16.14
CA LYS A 72 -11.79 -1.45 15.81
C LYS A 72 -10.74 -1.41 14.70
N GLN A 73 -10.93 -0.54 13.71
CA GLN A 73 -9.94 -0.32 12.66
C GLN A 73 -9.42 1.11 12.72
N THR A 74 -8.11 1.26 12.83
CA THR A 74 -7.42 2.56 12.74
C THR A 74 -6.86 2.72 11.33
N LYS A 75 -7.19 3.85 10.70
CA LYS A 75 -6.73 4.21 9.37
C LYS A 75 -5.63 5.26 9.48
N THR A 76 -4.45 4.93 9.00
CA THR A 76 -3.29 5.82 8.92
C THR A 76 -2.71 5.79 7.51
N GLY A 77 -1.76 6.68 7.22
CA GLY A 77 -1.15 6.79 5.91
C GLY A 77 -0.30 8.04 5.78
N SER A 78 0.30 8.21 4.61
CA SER A 78 1.09 9.39 4.27
C SER A 78 0.86 9.79 2.82
N LEU A 79 1.08 11.08 2.52
CA LEU A 79 1.12 11.60 1.17
C LEU A 79 2.48 12.26 0.95
N GLN A 80 3.18 11.84 -0.08
CA GLN A 80 4.47 12.40 -0.46
C GLN A 80 4.33 13.08 -1.83
N LEU A 81 4.73 14.35 -1.92
CA LEU A 81 4.84 15.07 -3.19
C LEU A 81 6.23 14.85 -3.77
N TRP A 82 6.28 14.40 -5.02
CA TRP A 82 7.50 14.16 -5.76
C TRP A 82 7.58 15.07 -6.97
N HIS A 83 8.81 15.43 -7.33
CA HIS A 83 9.13 16.12 -8.58
C HIS A 83 10.09 15.25 -9.37
N LEU A 84 9.67 14.87 -10.57
CA LEU A 84 10.44 14.11 -11.54
C LEU A 84 11.28 15.08 -12.38
N ASP A 85 12.57 15.17 -12.08
CA ASP A 85 13.49 15.91 -12.92
C ASP A 85 13.97 15.01 -14.08
N VAL A 86 13.28 15.12 -15.21
CA VAL A 86 13.62 14.41 -16.46
C VAL A 86 14.98 14.81 -17.04
N THR A 87 15.56 15.93 -16.58
CA THR A 87 16.85 16.44 -17.05
C THR A 87 18.00 16.10 -16.13
N ALA A 88 17.73 15.77 -14.86
CA ALA A 88 18.72 15.33 -13.88
C ALA A 88 19.17 13.88 -14.10
N SER A 89 19.40 13.49 -15.36
CA SER A 89 20.23 12.34 -15.72
C SER A 89 21.67 12.62 -15.30
N LYS A 90 21.93 12.69 -13.99
CA LYS A 90 23.28 12.50 -13.47
C LYS A 90 23.56 11.00 -13.57
N LEU A 91 24.20 10.65 -14.67
CA LEU A 91 25.06 9.47 -14.77
C LEU A 91 26.11 9.48 -13.65
#